data_AF-A0A7Z9SK60-F1
#
_entry.id   AF-A0A7Z9SK60-F1
#
_cell.length_a   1.000
_cell.length_b   1.000
_cell.length_c   1.000
_cell.angle_alpha   90.00
_cell.angle_beta   90.00
_cell.angle_gamma   90.00
#
_symmetry.space_group_name_H-M   'P 1'
#
loop_
_entity.id
_entity.type
_entity.pdbx_description
1 polymer ?
#
loop_
_entity_poly.entity_id
_entity_poly.type
_entity_poly.pdbx_seq_one_letter_code
_entity_poly.pdbx_strand_id
1 'polypeptide(L)'
;MEDFILRAVLAAIGISIIAGSLGCFVIWKRMSYFSESISHSALLGVSLGLASGLGIHFGLVLVGTLFALLIVVLQERKFLSNDAILGIFSHIALSLGIVVLALVGGANMDYFSLLFGDILSITN
;
A
#
# COMPACT_ATOMS: atom_id res chain seq x y z
N MET A 1 -20.85 -15.20 -17.05
CA MET A 1 -21.00 -13.91 -16.34
C MET A 1 -21.04 -14.12 -14.83
N GLU A 2 -21.74 -15.15 -14.36
CA GLU A 2 -21.82 -15.53 -12.94
C GLU A 2 -20.46 -15.93 -12.33
N ASP A 3 -19.61 -16.64 -13.06
CA ASP A 3 -18.30 -17.11 -12.55
C ASP A 3 -17.37 -15.99 -12.10
N PHE A 4 -17.46 -14.83 -12.76
CA PHE A 4 -16.66 -13.66 -12.45
C PHE A 4 -17.07 -13.01 -11.13
N ILE A 5 -18.39 -12.86 -10.93
CA ILE A 5 -18.96 -12.34 -9.69
C ILE A 5 -18.66 -13.30 -8.54
N LEU A 6 -18.76 -14.62 -8.76
CA LEU A 6 -18.43 -15.63 -7.75
C LEU A 6 -16.97 -15.52 -7.30
N ARG A 7 -16.03 -15.36 -8.24
CA ARG A 7 -14.60 -15.16 -7.94
C ARG A 7 -14.35 -13.86 -7.17
N ALA A 8 -14.97 -12.76 -7.60
CA ALA A 8 -14.88 -11.48 -6.93
C ALA A 8 -15.37 -11.56 -5.48
N VAL A 9 -16.51 -12.23 -5.23
CA VAL A 9 -17.05 -12.43 -3.89
C VAL A 9 -16.13 -13.32 -3.03
N LEU A 10 -15.61 -14.42 -3.59
CA LEU A 10 -14.67 -15.29 -2.87
C LEU A 10 -13.38 -14.55 -2.49
N ALA A 11 -12.83 -13.75 -3.41
CA ALA A 11 -11.68 -12.91 -3.13
C ALA A 11 -12.00 -11.82 -2.09
N ALA A 12 -13.17 -11.19 -2.16
CA ALA A 12 -13.62 -10.19 -1.17
C ALA A 12 -13.66 -10.78 0.25
N ILE A 13 -14.23 -11.98 0.39
CA ILE A 13 -14.31 -12.68 1.68
C ILE A 13 -12.90 -12.99 2.19
N GLY A 14 -12.02 -13.51 1.34
CA GLY A 14 -10.62 -13.79 1.70
C GLY A 14 -9.87 -12.54 2.18
N ILE A 15 -9.98 -11.45 1.42
CA ILE A 15 -9.37 -10.15 1.77
C ILE A 15 -9.95 -9.60 3.07
N SER A 16 -11.27 -9.69 3.27
CA SER A 16 -11.95 -9.19 4.48
C SER A 16 -11.47 -9.91 5.75
N ILE A 17 -11.28 -11.22 5.70
CA ILE A 17 -10.77 -12.00 6.85
C ILE A 17 -9.35 -11.55 7.21
N ILE A 18 -8.48 -11.37 6.21
CA ILE A 18 -7.09 -10.96 6.41
C ILE A 18 -7.02 -9.51 6.90
N ALA A 19 -7.70 -8.59 6.22
CA ALA A 19 -7.71 -7.17 6.56
C ALA A 19 -8.36 -6.91 7.92
N GLY A 20 -9.47 -7.59 8.23
CA GLY A 20 -10.16 -7.47 9.52
C GLY A 20 -9.31 -7.97 10.69
N SER A 21 -8.67 -9.14 10.54
CA SER A 21 -7.78 -9.69 11.58
C SER A 21 -6.54 -8.81 11.81
N LEU A 22 -5.89 -8.33 10.74
CA LEU A 22 -4.78 -7.38 10.83
C LEU A 22 -5.22 -6.04 11.44
N GLY A 23 -6.39 -5.53 11.08
CA GLY A 23 -6.95 -4.29 11.63
C GLY A 23 -7.14 -4.35 13.15
N CYS A 24 -7.70 -5.45 13.66
CA CYS A 24 -7.82 -5.69 15.10
C CYS A 24 -6.46 -5.65 15.82
N PHE A 25 -5.43 -6.25 15.22
CA PHE A 25 -4.07 -6.25 15.78
C PHE A 25 -3.45 -4.84 15.80
N VAL A 26 -3.62 -4.07 14.72
CA VAL A 26 -3.10 -2.69 14.61
C VAL A 26 -3.74 -1.76 15.65
N ILE A 27 -5.05 -1.88 15.86
CA ILE A 27 -5.78 -1.11 16.88
C ILE A 27 -5.27 -1.46 18.28
N TRP A 28 -5.06 -2.74 18.58
CA TRP A 28 -4.55 -3.17 19.88
C TRP A 28 -3.16 -2.60 20.17
N LYS A 29 -2.31 -2.50 19.14
CA LYS A 29 -0.98 -1.86 19.25
C LYS A 29 -1.03 -0.32 19.30
N ARG A 30 -2.21 0.31 19.32
CA ARG A 30 -2.41 1.76 19.29
C ARG A 30 -1.71 2.45 18.11
N MET A 31 -1.57 1.79 16.97
CA MET A 31 -0.93 2.37 15.79
C MET A 31 -1.99 2.86 14.79
N SER A 32 -2.71 3.93 15.11
CA SER A 32 -3.80 4.42 14.27
C SER A 32 -3.35 4.88 12.89
N TYR A 33 -2.12 5.40 12.78
CA TYR A 33 -1.55 5.95 11.54
C TYR A 33 -0.82 4.92 10.66
N PHE A 34 -0.77 3.66 11.09
CA PHE A 34 -0.03 2.61 10.39
C PHE A 34 -0.67 2.23 9.05
N SER A 35 -2.00 2.11 9.02
CA SER A 35 -2.75 1.79 7.81
C SER A 35 -2.58 2.87 6.73
N GLU A 36 -2.65 4.14 7.14
CA GLU A 36 -2.44 5.29 6.25
C GLU A 36 -1.03 5.29 5.66
N SER A 37 -0.01 5.14 6.52
CA SER A 37 1.40 5.14 6.09
C SER A 37 1.72 4.00 5.10
N ILE A 38 1.17 2.81 5.34
CA ILE A 38 1.34 1.66 4.44
C ILE A 38 0.68 1.91 3.09
N SER A 39 -0.51 2.51 3.08
CA SER A 39 -1.25 2.78 1.84
C SER A 39 -0.48 3.76 0.94
N HIS A 40 0.12 4.80 1.51
CA HIS A 40 0.94 5.75 0.77
C HIS A 40 2.31 5.17 0.36
N SER A 41 2.91 4.32 1.19
CA SER A 41 4.11 3.58 0.79
C SER A 41 3.85 2.59 -0.35
N ALA A 42 2.66 2.00 -0.44
CA ALA A 42 2.28 1.13 -1.54
C ALA A 42 2.27 1.92 -2.87
N LEU A 43 1.71 3.13 -2.87
CA LEU A 43 1.74 4.03 -4.04
C LEU A 43 3.18 4.37 -4.44
N LEU A 44 4.04 4.69 -3.48
CA LEU A 44 5.47 4.90 -3.75
C LEU A 44 6.10 3.65 -4.40
N GLY A 45 5.81 2.45 -3.89
CA GLY A 45 6.30 1.19 -4.44
C GLY A 45 5.85 0.92 -5.87
N VAL A 46 4.58 1.17 -6.17
CA VAL A 46 4.05 1.09 -7.54
C VAL A 46 4.76 2.08 -8.46
N SER A 47 4.90 3.34 -8.05
CA SER A 47 5.54 4.39 -8.85
C SER A 47 7.01 4.05 -9.16
N LEU A 48 7.76 3.52 -8.19
CA LEU A 48 9.15 3.11 -8.37
C LEU A 48 9.29 1.82 -9.19
N GLY A 49 8.36 0.87 -9.03
CA GLY A 49 8.30 -0.35 -9.84
C GLY A 49 8.06 -0.04 -11.32
N LEU A 50 7.19 0.93 -11.60
CA LEU A 50 6.96 1.45 -12.95
C LEU A 50 8.18 2.20 -13.48
N ALA A 51 8.77 3.10 -12.68
CA ALA A 51 9.95 3.88 -13.06
C ALA A 51 11.16 2.98 -13.43
N SER A 52 11.33 1.87 -12.71
CA SER A 52 12.47 0.97 -12.89
C SER A 52 12.23 -0.10 -13.97
N GLY A 53 11.01 -0.25 -14.48
CA GLY A 53 10.65 -1.31 -15.42
C GLY A 53 10.67 -2.74 -14.83
N LEU A 54 10.87 -2.89 -13.51
CA LEU A 54 10.93 -4.16 -12.79
C LEU A 54 9.54 -4.78 -12.52
N GLY A 55 8.48 -4.06 -12.89
CA GLY A 55 7.10 -4.48 -12.71
C GLY A 55 6.48 -3.98 -11.40
N ILE A 56 5.17 -3.77 -11.44
CA ILE A 56 4.38 -3.18 -10.34
C ILE A 56 4.46 -4.02 -9.07
N HIS A 57 4.28 -5.34 -9.19
CA HIS A 57 4.29 -6.26 -8.05
C HIS A 57 5.63 -6.28 -7.31
N PHE A 58 6.74 -6.25 -8.06
CA PHE A 58 8.06 -6.28 -7.46
C PHE A 58 8.38 -4.98 -6.72
N GLY A 59 8.08 -3.83 -7.34
CA GLY A 59 8.23 -2.52 -6.69
C GLY A 59 7.37 -2.38 -5.44
N LEU A 60 6.12 -2.85 -5.49
CA LEU A 60 5.20 -2.86 -4.37
C LEU A 60 5.76 -3.65 -3.17
N VAL A 61 6.18 -4.90 -3.38
CA VAL A 61 6.68 -5.77 -2.30
C VAL A 61 8.00 -5.24 -1.74
N LEU A 62 8.92 -4.82 -2.60
CA LEU A 62 10.24 -4.35 -2.19
C LEU A 62 10.16 -3.06 -1.38
N VAL A 63 9.45 -2.05 -1.89
CA VAL A 63 9.30 -0.76 -1.19
C VAL A 63 8.44 -0.92 0.05
N GLY A 64 7.35 -1.69 0.00
CA GLY A 64 6.52 -1.96 1.16
C GLY A 64 7.29 -2.65 2.30
N THR A 65 8.15 -3.61 1.96
CA THR A 65 8.98 -4.31 2.96
C THR A 65 10.07 -3.40 3.53
N LEU A 66 10.75 -2.63 2.67
CA LEU A 66 11.74 -1.64 3.13
C LEU A 66 11.10 -0.59 4.04
N PHE A 67 9.92 -0.11 3.70
CA PHE A 67 9.21 0.89 4.48
C PHE A 67 8.73 0.33 5.82
N ALA A 68 8.18 -0.89 5.84
CA ALA A 68 7.80 -1.56 7.07
C ALA A 68 9.00 -1.76 8.01
N LEU A 69 10.15 -2.22 7.48
CA LEU A 69 11.39 -2.35 8.25
C LEU A 69 11.88 -1.01 8.79
N LEU A 70 11.87 0.03 7.95
CA LEU A 70 12.29 1.37 8.33
C LEU A 70 11.45 1.90 9.50
N ILE A 71 10.13 1.78 9.41
CA ILE A 71 9.22 2.19 10.49
C ILE A 71 9.49 1.39 11.76
N VAL A 72 9.66 0.08 11.70
CA VAL A 72 9.95 -0.74 12.89
C VAL A 72 11.24 -0.29 13.57
N VAL A 73 12.32 -0.09 12.81
CA VAL A 73 13.61 0.38 13.35
C VAL A 73 13.49 1.77 13.97
N LEU A 74 12.73 2.67 13.34
CA LEU A 74 12.52 4.03 13.87
C LEU A 74 11.66 4.04 15.13
N GLN A 75 10.65 3.18 15.22
CA GLN A 75 9.82 3.03 16.41
C GLN A 75 10.63 2.52 17.61
N GLU A 76 11.63 1.65 17.39
CA GLU A 76 12.50 1.17 18.48
C GLU A 76 13.41 2.26 19.08
N ARG A 77 13.75 3.30 18.30
CA ARG A 77 14.62 4.39 18.74
C ARG A 77 13.95 5.39 19.70
N LYS A 78 12.62 5.30 19.94
CA LYS A 78 11.81 6.12 20.86
C LYS A 78 12.04 7.65 20.83
N PHE A 79 12.55 8.19 19.72
CA PHE A 79 12.95 9.60 19.62
C PHE A 79 11.75 10.55 19.47
N LEU A 80 10.66 10.08 18.86
CA LEU A 80 9.39 10.79 18.67
C LEU A 80 8.22 9.84 18.95
N SER A 81 7.00 10.39 19.12
CA SER A 81 5.78 9.59 19.17
C SER A 81 5.65 8.73 17.90
N ASN A 82 5.28 7.45 18.06
CA ASN A 82 5.07 6.54 16.94
C ASN A 82 4.12 7.11 15.89
N ASP A 83 3.09 7.83 16.32
CA ASP A 83 2.10 8.46 15.45
C ASP A 83 2.70 9.59 14.61
N ALA A 84 3.64 10.36 15.18
CA ALA A 84 4.33 11.43 14.47
C ALA A 84 5.28 10.88 13.41
N ILE A 85 6.02 9.81 13.73
CA ILE A 85 6.90 9.13 12.77
C ILE A 85 6.06 8.61 11.60
N LEU A 86 4.99 7.87 11.88
CA LEU A 86 4.08 7.34 10.87
C LEU A 86 3.52 8.47 9.98
N GLY A 87 2.98 9.54 10.57
CA GLY A 87 2.42 10.66 9.80
C GLY A 87 3.43 11.37 8.89
N ILE A 88 4.66 11.63 9.37
CA ILE A 88 5.71 12.27 8.56
C ILE A 88 6.10 11.37 7.39
N PHE A 89 6.32 10.08 7.66
CA PHE A 89 6.71 9.13 6.62
C PHE A 89 5.60 8.89 5.59
N SER A 90 4.34 8.90 6.02
CA SER A 90 3.17 8.84 5.14
C SER A 90 3.18 9.96 4.09
N HIS A 91 3.33 11.22 4.53
CA HIS A 91 3.37 12.36 3.61
C HIS A 91 4.61 12.36 2.70
N ILE A 92 5.77 11.94 3.21
CA ILE A 92 6.97 11.78 2.40
C ILE A 92 6.74 10.72 1.31
N ALA A 93 6.17 9.57 1.67
CA ALA A 93 5.88 8.50 0.74
C ALA A 93 4.88 8.94 -0.35
N LEU A 94 3.81 9.63 0.04
CA LEU A 94 2.84 10.18 -0.90
C LEU A 94 3.50 11.19 -1.85
N SER A 95 4.25 12.16 -1.32
CA SER A 95 4.88 13.21 -2.13
C SER A 95 5.89 12.62 -3.11
N LEU A 96 6.79 11.75 -2.65
CA LEU A 96 7.75 11.07 -3.52
C LEU A 96 7.03 10.20 -4.55
N GLY A 97 6.00 9.46 -4.14
CA GLY A 97 5.25 8.58 -5.01
C GLY A 97 4.58 9.33 -6.15
N ILE A 98 3.93 10.47 -5.84
CA ILE A 98 3.32 11.35 -6.86
C ILE A 98 4.39 11.93 -7.78
N VAL A 99 5.52 12.40 -7.26
CA VAL A 99 6.60 12.97 -8.08
C VAL A 99 7.16 11.93 -9.06
N VAL A 100 7.45 10.73 -8.59
CA VAL A 100 7.93 9.64 -9.45
C VAL A 100 6.88 9.28 -10.50
N LEU A 101 5.62 9.19 -10.10
CA LEU A 101 4.53 8.90 -11.01
C LEU A 101 4.35 10.01 -12.07
N ALA A 102 4.54 11.27 -11.71
CA ALA A 102 4.48 12.39 -12.65
C ALA A 102 5.63 12.40 -13.67
N LEU A 103 6.80 11.86 -13.30
CA LEU A 103 7.95 11.73 -14.21
C LEU A 103 7.80 10.56 -15.19
N VAL A 104 7.07 9.52 -14.81
CA VAL A 104 6.90 8.28 -15.59
C VAL A 104 5.55 8.21 -16.31
N GLY A 105 4.55 8.93 -15.79
CA GLY A 105 3.14 8.78 -16.14
C GLY A 105 2.79 9.17 -17.58
N GLY A 106 2.60 8.17 -18.43
CA GLY A 106 1.83 8.27 -19.68
C GLY A 106 0.32 8.17 -19.43
N ALA A 107 -0.47 8.87 -20.24
CA ALA A 107 -1.87 9.28 -20.04
C ALA A 107 -2.97 8.18 -19.86
N ASN A 108 -2.64 6.91 -19.59
CA ASN A 108 -3.63 5.81 -19.57
C ASN A 108 -3.52 4.82 -18.40
N MET A 109 -2.84 5.18 -17.30
CA MET A 109 -2.90 4.34 -16.10
C MET A 109 -4.10 4.75 -15.25
N ASP A 110 -4.98 3.78 -14.99
CA ASP A 110 -6.12 3.98 -14.10
C ASP A 110 -5.65 4.03 -12.65
N TYR A 111 -5.31 5.24 -12.21
CA TYR A 111 -4.85 5.51 -10.85
C TYR A 111 -5.86 5.05 -9.79
N PHE A 112 -7.16 5.10 -10.09
CA PHE A 112 -8.21 4.64 -9.18
C PHE A 112 -8.15 3.13 -9.00
N SER A 113 -7.98 2.39 -10.09
CA SER A 113 -7.82 0.92 -10.02
C SER A 113 -6.55 0.52 -9.24
N LEU A 114 -5.46 1.29 -9.34
CA LEU A 114 -4.23 1.06 -8.56
C LEU A 114 -4.35 1.44 -7.07
N LEU A 115 -5.09 2.51 -6.75
CA LEU A 115 -5.24 3.01 -5.37
C LEU A 115 -6.30 2.24 -4.57
N PHE A 116 -7.42 1.91 -5.20
CA PHE A 116 -8.59 1.31 -4.55
C PHE A 116 -8.75 -0.18 -4.88
N GLY A 117 -8.04 -0.68 -5.89
CA GLY A 117 -8.18 -2.04 -6.39
C GLY A 117 -9.41 -2.18 -7.29
N ASP A 118 -9.32 -3.10 -8.25
CA ASP A 118 -10.46 -3.54 -9.03
C ASP A 118 -10.74 -5.03 -8.75
N ILE A 119 -11.82 -5.30 -8.01
CA ILE A 119 -12.22 -6.66 -7.67
C ILE A 119 -12.73 -7.44 -8.88
N LEU A 120 -13.08 -6.72 -9.94
CA LEU A 120 -13.47 -7.24 -11.24
C LEU A 120 -12.23 -7.53 -12.10
N SER A 121 -11.01 -7.19 -11.71
CA SER A 121 -9.82 -7.58 -12.50
C SER A 121 -9.37 -9.04 -12.27
N ILE A 122 -10.09 -9.81 -11.45
CA ILE A 122 -9.73 -11.19 -11.12
C ILE A 122 -10.13 -12.14 -12.25
N THR A 123 -9.20 -12.33 -13.19
CA THR A 123 -9.31 -13.28 -14.30
C THR A 123 -8.55 -14.59 -14.01
N ASN A 124 -8.75 -15.60 -14.87
CA ASN A 124 -8.04 -16.88 -14.84
C ASN A 124 -6.57 -16.72 -15.26
#